data_AF-A0A961S3P8-F1
#
_entry.id   AF-A0A961S3P8-F1
#
_cell.length_a   1.000
_cell.length_b   1.000
_cell.length_c   1.000
_cell.angle_alpha   90.00
_cell.angle_beta   90.00
_cell.angle_gamma   90.00
#
_symmetry.space_group_name_H-M   'P 1'
#
loop_
_entity.id
_entity.type
_entity.pdbx_description
1 polymer ?
#
loop_
_entity_poly.entity_id
_entity_poly.type
_entity_poly.pdbx_seq_one_letter_code
_entity_poly.pdbx_strand_id
1 'polypeptide(L)'
;FDSQCQSLVMRESSPQQSPAQRAAWKPWGVVLSGGFSEARALKAFRTLRGRYPALLKNEEPLVLRKRNLSMGRRKMVRVMVGRDSRTEAQQLCNRLTAAGAACLVEKN
;
A
#
# COMPACT_ATOMS: atom_id res chain seq x y z
N PHE A 1 29.31 -10.82 -18.33
CA PHE A 1 28.04 -11.40 -17.85
C PHE A 1 27.81 -11.09 -16.38
N ASP A 2 28.80 -11.25 -15.48
CA ASP A 2 28.64 -10.99 -14.05
C ASP A 2 28.18 -9.58 -13.67
N SER A 3 28.67 -8.54 -14.34
CA SER A 3 28.30 -7.15 -14.06
C SER A 3 26.83 -6.83 -14.33
N GLN A 4 26.22 -7.49 -15.33
CA GLN A 4 24.80 -7.33 -15.63
C GLN A 4 23.93 -8.04 -14.59
N CYS A 5 24.32 -9.24 -14.15
CA CYS A 5 23.64 -9.94 -13.05
C CYS A 5 23.70 -9.16 -11.74
N GLN A 6 24.86 -8.59 -11.40
CA GLN A 6 25.01 -7.75 -10.22
C GLN A 6 24.11 -6.51 -10.27
N SER A 7 23.98 -5.87 -11.43
CA SER A 7 23.10 -4.69 -11.59
C SER A 7 21.61 -5.00 -11.37
N LEU A 8 21.16 -6.19 -11.79
CA LEU A 8 19.79 -6.66 -11.55
C LEU A 8 19.56 -6.92 -10.07
N VAL A 9 20.47 -7.63 -9.41
CA VAL A 9 20.42 -7.88 -7.96
C VAL A 9 20.40 -6.57 -7.17
N MET A 10 21.24 -5.60 -7.53
CA MET A 10 21.28 -4.28 -6.87
C MET A 10 19.99 -3.47 -7.06
N ARG A 11 19.32 -3.58 -8.20
CA ARG A 11 18.01 -2.96 -8.45
C ARG A 11 16.88 -3.60 -7.65
N GLU A 12 16.92 -4.92 -7.46
CA GLU A 12 15.95 -5.66 -6.66
C GLU A 12 16.17 -5.49 -5.15
N SER A 13 17.43 -5.37 -4.74
CA SER A 13 17.84 -5.23 -3.34
C SER A 13 17.89 -3.80 -2.84
N SER A 14 17.95 -2.81 -3.74
CA SER A 14 17.78 -1.41 -3.35
C SER A 14 16.39 -1.25 -2.73
N PRO A 15 16.28 -1.01 -1.41
CA PRO A 15 15.02 -0.53 -0.89
C PRO A 15 14.83 0.81 -1.59
N GLN A 16 13.79 0.93 -2.42
CA GLN A 16 13.32 2.25 -2.82
C GLN A 16 12.83 2.93 -1.54
N GLN A 17 13.78 3.47 -0.77
CA GLN A 17 13.61 4.46 0.27
C GLN A 17 13.39 5.80 -0.43
N SER A 18 12.44 5.84 -1.37
CA SER A 18 11.70 7.06 -1.49
C SER A 18 10.96 7.16 -0.16
N PRO A 19 11.13 8.21 0.66
CA PRO A 19 10.08 8.52 1.61
C PRO A 19 8.87 8.75 0.71
N ALA A 20 8.07 7.71 0.47
CA ALA A 20 6.76 7.87 -0.12
C ALA A 20 6.14 8.97 0.73
N GLN A 21 5.81 10.11 0.11
CA GLN A 21 5.12 11.21 0.78
C GLN A 21 3.99 10.54 1.54
N ARG A 22 4.17 10.43 2.86
CA ARG A 22 3.24 9.68 3.69
C ARG A 22 2.07 10.63 3.79
N ALA A 23 0.94 10.21 3.23
CA ALA A 23 -0.29 10.97 3.38
C ALA A 23 -0.48 11.34 4.86
N ALA A 24 -1.10 12.48 5.13
CA ALA A 24 -1.45 12.84 6.49
C ALA A 24 -2.21 11.69 7.15
N TRP A 25 -1.90 11.42 8.43
CA TRP A 25 -2.60 10.39 9.17
C TRP A 25 -4.10 10.72 9.23
N LYS A 26 -4.93 9.69 9.09
CA LYS A 26 -6.39 9.76 9.13
C LYS A 26 -6.92 8.65 10.03
N PRO A 27 -8.09 8.80 10.68
CA PRO A 27 -8.63 7.80 11.60
C PRO A 27 -9.10 6.50 10.93
N TRP A 28 -9.46 6.55 9.65
CA TRP A 28 -9.83 5.39 8.85
C TRP A 28 -8.92 5.24 7.63
N GLY A 29 -8.78 4.03 7.12
CA GLY A 29 -8.01 3.77 5.92
C GLY A 29 -8.54 2.60 5.09
N VAL A 30 -8.35 2.69 3.78
CA VAL A 30 -8.61 1.61 2.82
C VAL A 30 -7.29 0.94 2.47
N VAL A 31 -7.02 -0.24 3.04
CA VAL A 31 -5.84 -1.05 2.75
C VAL A 31 -5.96 -1.62 1.35
N LEU A 32 -4.95 -1.33 0.52
CA LEU A 32 -4.86 -1.81 -0.86
C LEU A 32 -3.74 -2.83 -1.04
N SER A 33 -2.71 -2.77 -0.20
CA SER A 33 -1.63 -3.75 -0.20
C SER A 33 -0.98 -3.84 1.17
N GLY A 34 -0.35 -4.97 1.45
CA GLY A 34 0.41 -5.16 2.68
C GLY A 34 1.33 -6.36 2.60
N GLY A 35 2.21 -6.47 3.59
CA GLY A 35 3.18 -7.55 3.68
C GLY A 35 4.32 -7.22 4.64
N PHE A 36 5.42 -7.97 4.57
CA PHE A 36 6.56 -7.78 5.47
C PHE A 36 7.67 -6.88 4.91
N SER A 37 7.54 -6.44 3.66
CA SER A 37 8.48 -5.54 2.99
C SER A 37 7.74 -4.27 2.53
N GLU A 38 8.18 -3.12 3.02
CA GLU A 38 7.62 -1.81 2.66
C GLU A 38 7.77 -1.54 1.17
N ALA A 39 8.95 -1.82 0.60
CA ALA A 39 9.21 -1.62 -0.82
C ALA A 39 8.27 -2.46 -1.71
N ARG A 40 8.03 -3.74 -1.36
CA ARG A 40 7.10 -4.60 -2.10
C ARG A 40 5.65 -4.12 -1.98
N ALA A 41 5.23 -3.70 -0.78
CA ALA A 41 3.90 -3.16 -0.58
C ALA A 41 3.69 -1.85 -1.37
N LEU A 42 4.65 -0.92 -1.32
CA LEU A 42 4.60 0.30 -2.11
C LEU A 42 4.63 0.04 -3.62
N LYS A 43 5.40 -0.95 -4.09
CA LYS A 43 5.37 -1.38 -5.50
C LYS A 43 3.97 -1.89 -5.89
N ALA A 44 3.35 -2.72 -5.07
CA ALA A 44 1.99 -3.20 -5.30
C ALA A 44 0.96 -2.05 -5.34
N PHE A 45 1.06 -1.08 -4.43
CA PHE A 45 0.24 0.12 -4.47
C PHE A 45 0.41 0.92 -5.77
N ARG A 46 1.64 1.13 -6.24
CA ARG A 46 1.89 1.81 -7.52
C ARG A 46 1.28 1.07 -8.70
N THR A 47 1.36 -0.27 -8.71
CA THR A 47 0.69 -1.10 -9.73
C THR A 47 -0.82 -0.92 -9.70
N LEU A 48 -1.44 -0.96 -8.51
CA LEU A 48 -2.88 -0.72 -8.35
C LEU A 48 -3.27 0.69 -8.81
N ARG A 49 -2.46 1.70 -8.47
CA ARG A 49 -2.68 3.08 -8.92
C ARG A 49 -2.64 3.23 -10.44
N GLY A 50 -1.75 2.50 -11.11
CA GLY A 50 -1.70 2.44 -12.57
C GLY A 50 -2.88 1.71 -13.19
N ARG A 51 -3.43 0.69 -12.53
CA ARG A 51 -4.58 -0.09 -13.00
C ARG A 51 -5.92 0.61 -12.77
N TYR A 52 -6.04 1.39 -11.68
CA TYR A 52 -7.26 2.10 -11.30
C TYR A 52 -7.03 3.62 -11.19
N PRO A 53 -6.56 4.29 -12.27
CA PRO A 53 -6.18 5.69 -12.21
C PRO A 53 -7.36 6.61 -11.87
N ALA A 54 -8.57 6.27 -12.31
CA ALA A 54 -9.79 7.02 -12.00
C ALA A 54 -10.09 7.11 -10.49
N LEU A 55 -9.62 6.15 -9.69
CA LEU A 55 -9.88 6.09 -8.25
C LEU A 55 -8.65 6.42 -7.40
N LEU A 56 -7.43 6.19 -7.92
CA LEU A 56 -6.22 6.20 -7.10
C LEU A 56 -5.13 7.20 -7.57
N LYS A 57 -5.25 7.82 -8.75
CA LYS A 57 -4.17 8.66 -9.32
C LYS A 57 -3.70 9.77 -8.37
N ASN A 58 -4.66 10.43 -7.71
CA ASN A 58 -4.41 11.56 -6.81
C ASN A 58 -4.37 11.14 -5.33
N GLU A 59 -4.44 9.84 -5.04
CA GLU A 59 -4.40 9.35 -3.67
C GLU A 59 -2.95 9.16 -3.22
N GLU A 60 -2.65 9.71 -2.06
CA GLU A 60 -1.35 9.52 -1.42
C GLU A 60 -1.35 8.24 -0.57
N PRO A 61 -0.29 7.43 -0.63
CA PRO A 61 -0.17 6.26 0.20
C PRO A 61 0.11 6.63 1.66
N LEU A 62 -0.74 6.16 2.57
CA LEU A 62 -0.48 6.10 4.00
C LEU A 62 0.12 4.73 4.35
N VAL A 63 1.34 4.72 4.88
CA VAL A 63 2.07 3.51 5.25
C VAL A 63 2.02 3.31 6.76
N LEU A 64 1.33 2.26 7.21
CA LEU A 64 1.24 1.90 8.63
C LEU A 64 1.91 0.57 8.90
N ARG A 65 2.52 0.43 10.09
CA ARG A 65 3.10 -0.82 10.57
C ARG A 65 2.24 -1.36 11.70
N LYS A 66 1.53 -2.46 11.46
CA LYS A 66 0.66 -3.12 12.44
C LYS A 66 1.10 -4.56 12.68
N ARG A 67 0.93 -5.05 13.90
CA ARG A 67 1.14 -6.47 14.22
C ARG A 67 -0.19 -7.19 14.02
N ASN A 68 -0.21 -8.20 13.16
CA ASN A 68 -1.33 -9.11 13.06
C ASN A 68 -1.01 -10.36 13.91
N LEU A 69 -1.56 -10.43 15.11
CA LEU A 69 -1.22 -11.49 16.08
C LEU A 69 -1.59 -12.90 15.58
N SER A 70 -2.57 -13.02 14.67
CA SER A 70 -2.90 -14.31 14.04
C SER A 70 -1.86 -14.76 13.01
N MET A 71 -0.98 -13.85 12.55
CA MET A 71 0.09 -14.12 11.58
C MET A 71 1.49 -14.00 12.22
N GLY A 72 1.57 -14.17 13.54
CA GLY A 72 2.80 -14.11 14.31
C GLY A 72 3.15 -12.71 14.85
N ARG A 73 4.37 -12.57 15.38
CA ARG A 73 4.79 -11.37 16.13
C ARG A 73 5.39 -10.26 15.25
N ARG A 74 5.73 -10.57 13.99
CA ARG A 74 6.38 -9.63 13.08
C ARG A 74 5.40 -8.54 12.64
N LYS A 75 5.83 -7.28 12.70
CA LYS A 75 5.04 -6.15 12.19
C LYS A 75 4.92 -6.26 10.67
N MET A 76 3.69 -6.15 10.18
CA MET A 76 3.37 -6.06 8.75
C MET A 76 3.23 -4.59 8.38
N VAL A 77 3.70 -4.26 7.19
CA VAL A 77 3.45 -2.99 6.53
C VAL A 77 2.10 -3.09 5.83
N ARG A 78 1.26 -2.07 6.00
CA ARG A 78 0.01 -1.86 5.27
C ARG A 78 0.13 -0.53 4.55
N VAL A 79 -0.18 -0.54 3.25
CA VAL A 79 -0.28 0.66 2.42
C VAL A 79 -1.75 0.87 2.12
N MET A 80 -2.24 2.01 2.55
CA MET A 80 -3.65 2.36 2.53
C MET A 80 -3.86 3.80 2.06
N VAL A 81 -5.11 4.14 1.78
CA VAL A 81 -5.55 5.50 1.52
C VAL A 81 -6.36 5.99 2.72
N GLY A 82 -5.98 7.11 3.32
CA GLY A 82 -6.61 7.64 4.54
C GLY A 82 -7.94 8.35 4.29
N ARG A 83 -8.90 8.24 5.22
CA ARG A 83 -10.22 8.89 5.22
C ARG A 83 -10.65 9.31 6.63
N ASP A 84 -11.47 10.35 6.71
CA ASP A 84 -11.91 10.90 8.00
C ASP A 84 -13.02 10.06 8.64
N SER A 85 -13.80 9.34 7.83
CA SER A 85 -14.90 8.49 8.31
C SER A 85 -14.86 7.07 7.76
N ARG A 86 -15.48 6.12 8.50
CA ARG A 86 -15.70 4.75 8.04
C ARG A 86 -16.49 4.73 6.74
N THR A 87 -17.50 5.60 6.64
CA THR A 87 -18.39 5.68 5.48
C THR A 87 -17.63 6.07 4.22
N GLU A 88 -16.78 7.10 4.27
CA GLU A 88 -15.91 7.48 3.15
C GLU A 88 -14.95 6.36 2.73
N ALA A 89 -14.33 5.69 3.71
CA ALA A 89 -13.46 4.55 3.44
C ALA A 89 -14.23 3.40 2.76
N GLN A 90 -15.45 3.11 3.24
CA GLN A 90 -16.31 2.09 2.64
C GLN A 90 -16.76 2.47 1.23
N GLN A 91 -17.11 3.73 0.97
CA GLN A 91 -17.47 4.20 -0.37
C GLN A 91 -16.32 4.05 -1.37
N LEU A 92 -15.08 4.36 -0.97
CA LEU A 92 -13.92 4.11 -1.82
C LEU A 92 -13.72 2.61 -2.05
N CYS A 93 -13.77 1.80 -1.00
CA CYS A 93 -13.60 0.36 -1.11
C CYS A 93 -14.68 -0.27 -2.02
N ASN A 94 -15.94 0.15 -1.90
CA ASN A 94 -17.03 -0.32 -2.77
C ASN A 94 -16.77 -0.01 -4.25
N ARG A 95 -16.30 1.21 -4.55
CA ARG A 95 -15.94 1.60 -5.94
C ARG A 95 -14.78 0.78 -6.48
N LEU A 96 -13.77 0.51 -5.64
CA LEU A 96 -12.63 -0.34 -5.99
C LEU A 96 -13.06 -1.78 -6.26
N THR A 97 -13.88 -2.36 -5.39
CA THR A 97 -14.44 -3.71 -5.57
C THR A 97 -15.31 -3.81 -6.82
N ALA A 98 -16.14 -2.80 -7.10
CA ALA A 98 -16.94 -2.75 -8.33
C ALA A 98 -16.07 -2.68 -9.60
N ALA A 99 -14.88 -2.09 -9.51
CA ALA A 99 -13.88 -2.09 -10.58
C ALA A 99 -13.01 -3.36 -10.63
N GLY A 100 -13.22 -4.33 -9.72
CA GLY A 100 -12.48 -5.59 -9.64
C GLY A 100 -11.20 -5.54 -8.80
N ALA A 101 -11.00 -4.50 -7.98
CA ALA A 101 -9.88 -4.42 -7.05
C ALA A 101 -10.24 -5.01 -5.68
N ALA A 102 -9.26 -5.56 -4.97
CA ALA A 102 -9.41 -5.95 -3.57
C ALA A 102 -9.11 -4.77 -2.65
N CYS A 103 -9.87 -4.62 -1.57
CA CYS A 103 -9.67 -3.61 -0.54
C CYS A 103 -10.15 -4.10 0.83
N LEU A 104 -9.60 -3.51 1.90
CA LEU A 104 -10.03 -3.74 3.28
C LEU A 104 -10.14 -2.40 4.01
N VAL A 105 -11.28 -2.13 4.63
CA VAL A 105 -11.49 -0.93 5.46
C VAL A 105 -11.05 -1.20 6.89
N GLU A 106 -10.20 -0.35 7.44
CA GLU A 106 -9.71 -0.47 8.80
C GLU A 106 -9.72 0.85 9.56
N LYS A 107 -9.86 0.75 10.88
CA LYS A 107 -9.60 1.85 11.81
C LYS A 107 -8.10 1.90 12.13
N ASN A 108 -7.54 3.10 12.16
CA ASN A 108 -6.11 3.30 12.40
C ASN A 108 -5.73 3.20 13.86
#